data_AF-A0ABD7MPC1-F1
#
_entry.id   AF-A0ABD7MPC1-F1
#
_cell.length_a   1.000
_cell.length_b   1.000
_cell.length_c   1.000
_cell.angle_alpha   90.00
_cell.angle_beta   90.00
_cell.angle_gamma   90.00
#
_symmetry.space_group_name_H-M   'P 1'
#
loop_
_entity.id
_entity.type
_entity.pdbx_description
1 polymer ?
#
loop_
_entity_poly.entity_id
_entity_poly.type
_entity_poly.pdbx_seq_one_letter_code
_entity_poly.pdbx_strand_id
1 'polypeptide(L)'
;MQRTLLTEGVDITYLKQDEWHRTSTVLVDLNDQGERSFTFMVRPSADLFLETTDLPCWRHGEWLHLCSIALSAEPSRTSAFTAMTAIRHAGGFVSFDPNIREDLWQDEHLLRLCLRQALQLADVVKLSEEEWLKWHTEFGHLNRGDMLTSEQHRCSNEKKKF
;
A
#
# COMPACT_ATOMS: atom_id res chain seq x y z
N MET A 1 -9.38 -13.73 -7.23
CA MET A 1 -8.03 -13.25 -6.95
C MET A 1 -6.96 -14.29 -7.29
N GLN A 2 -6.84 -15.41 -6.57
CA GLN A 2 -5.79 -16.44 -6.82
C GLN A 2 -5.67 -16.87 -8.29
N ARG A 3 -6.80 -17.22 -8.91
CA ARG A 3 -6.84 -17.60 -10.34
C ARG A 3 -6.30 -16.49 -11.26
N THR A 4 -6.66 -15.24 -10.99
CA THR A 4 -6.21 -14.07 -11.75
C THR A 4 -4.70 -13.94 -11.63
N LEU A 5 -4.15 -13.95 -10.41
CA LEU A 5 -2.71 -13.83 -10.17
C LEU A 5 -1.91 -14.95 -10.88
N LEU A 6 -2.37 -16.20 -10.78
CA LEU A 6 -1.77 -17.32 -11.51
C LEU A 6 -1.81 -17.13 -13.03
N THR A 7 -2.93 -16.61 -13.56
CA THR A 7 -3.10 -16.37 -15.00
C THR A 7 -2.15 -15.28 -15.50
N GLU A 8 -1.89 -14.27 -14.68
CA GLU A 8 -0.92 -13.19 -14.96
C GLU A 8 0.54 -13.59 -14.65
N GLY A 9 0.80 -14.85 -14.28
CA GLY A 9 2.15 -15.35 -14.01
C GLY A 9 2.77 -14.89 -12.68
N VAL A 10 1.96 -14.42 -11.74
CA VAL A 10 2.41 -14.02 -10.40
C VAL A 10 2.58 -15.26 -9.52
N ASP A 11 3.72 -15.37 -8.83
CA ASP A 11 3.94 -16.39 -7.80
C ASP A 11 3.03 -16.12 -6.60
N ILE A 12 2.20 -17.10 -6.27
CA ILE A 12 1.24 -17.04 -5.15
C ILE A 12 1.60 -17.98 -4.00
N THR A 13 2.85 -18.46 -3.93
CA THR A 13 3.31 -19.38 -2.87
C THR A 13 3.01 -18.85 -1.46
N TYR A 14 3.07 -17.53 -1.27
CA TYR A 14 2.80 -16.85 0.00
C TYR A 14 1.39 -16.25 0.12
N LEU A 15 0.49 -16.53 -0.83
CA LEU A 15 -0.91 -16.07 -0.77
C LEU A 15 -1.77 -17.05 0.03
N LYS A 16 -2.10 -16.67 1.27
CA LYS A 16 -2.92 -17.48 2.16
C LYS A 16 -4.42 -17.24 1.99
N GLN A 17 -5.21 -18.28 2.24
CA GLN A 17 -6.65 -18.16 2.39
C GLN A 17 -6.97 -18.06 3.88
N ASP A 18 -7.63 -16.98 4.28
CA ASP A 18 -8.16 -16.83 5.63
C ASP A 18 -9.53 -17.56 5.72
N GLU A 19 -9.69 -18.42 6.73
CA GLU A 19 -10.91 -19.22 6.92
C GLU A 19 -12.07 -18.42 7.55
N TRP A 20 -11.75 -17.34 8.25
CA TRP A 20 -12.67 -16.59 9.12
C TRP A 20 -13.14 -15.28 8.49
N HIS A 21 -12.27 -14.62 7.74
CA HIS A 21 -12.49 -13.31 7.16
C HIS A 21 -12.78 -13.38 5.67
N ARG A 22 -13.37 -12.31 5.13
CA ARG A 22 -13.73 -12.22 3.71
C ARG A 22 -12.74 -11.36 2.95
N THR A 23 -12.50 -11.71 1.70
CA THR A 23 -11.71 -10.90 0.76
C THR A 23 -12.31 -9.50 0.64
N SER A 24 -11.46 -8.47 0.63
CA SER A 24 -11.89 -7.10 0.43
C SER A 24 -12.75 -6.96 -0.82
N THR A 25 -13.88 -6.27 -0.68
CA THR A 25 -14.83 -6.00 -1.76
C THR A 25 -15.09 -4.50 -1.77
N VAL A 26 -14.86 -3.87 -2.91
CA VAL A 26 -14.98 -2.42 -3.07
C VAL A 26 -15.99 -2.15 -4.17
N LEU A 27 -17.01 -1.35 -3.86
CA LEU A 27 -17.89 -0.77 -4.86
C LEU A 27 -17.22 0.48 -5.40
N VAL A 28 -17.18 0.61 -6.72
CA VAL A 28 -16.66 1.79 -7.41
C VAL A 28 -17.83 2.48 -8.07
N ASP A 29 -18.04 3.74 -7.71
CA ASP A 29 -19.00 4.61 -8.39
C ASP A 29 -18.26 5.66 -9.23
N LEU A 30 -18.83 5.98 -10.38
CA LEU A 30 -18.28 6.94 -11.33
C LEU A 30 -19.28 8.08 -11.46
N ASN A 31 -18.90 9.27 -10.99
CA ASN A 31 -19.76 10.44 -11.18
C ASN A 31 -19.78 10.89 -12.65
N ASP A 32 -20.66 11.84 -12.98
CA ASP A 32 -20.81 12.37 -14.34
C ASP A 32 -19.52 13.01 -14.92
N GLN A 33 -18.55 13.35 -14.06
CA GLN A 33 -17.23 13.86 -14.47
C GLN A 33 -16.16 12.76 -14.61
N GLY A 34 -16.52 11.50 -14.33
CA GLY A 34 -15.62 10.34 -14.39
C GLY A 34 -14.70 10.18 -13.17
N GLU A 35 -14.98 10.91 -12.09
CA GLU A 35 -14.30 10.76 -10.82
C GLU A 35 -14.78 9.48 -10.12
N ARG A 36 -13.85 8.74 -9.52
CA ARG A 36 -14.13 7.47 -8.86
C ARG A 36 -14.29 7.70 -7.37
N SER A 37 -15.40 7.24 -6.81
CA SER A 37 -15.53 7.03 -5.37
C SER A 37 -15.43 5.53 -5.06
N PHE A 38 -14.92 5.21 -3.87
CA PHE A 38 -14.66 3.84 -3.45
C PHE A 38 -15.35 3.57 -2.12
N THR A 39 -16.25 2.59 -2.11
CA THR A 39 -16.95 2.14 -0.90
C THR A 39 -16.51 0.74 -0.54
N PHE A 40 -15.75 0.61 0.56
CA PHE A 40 -15.32 -0.69 1.08
C PHE A 40 -16.46 -1.39 1.82
N MET A 41 -16.91 -2.51 1.26
CA MET A 41 -18.05 -3.30 1.75
C MET A 41 -17.69 -4.31 2.84
N VAL A 42 -16.42 -4.72 2.92
CA VAL A 42 -15.93 -5.70 3.89
C VAL A 42 -14.93 -5.01 4.80
N ARG A 43 -15.25 -4.93 6.09
CA ARG A 43 -14.42 -4.28 7.11
C ARG A 43 -14.52 -5.06 8.44
N PRO A 44 -13.41 -5.60 9.00
CA PRO A 44 -12.09 -5.77 8.38
C PRO A 44 -12.10 -6.88 7.31
N SER A 45 -11.30 -6.72 6.26
CA SER A 45 -11.07 -7.75 5.23
C SER A 45 -9.88 -8.64 5.56
N ALA A 46 -9.80 -9.81 4.93
CA ALA A 46 -8.79 -10.84 5.20
C ALA A 46 -7.34 -10.35 5.11
N ASP A 47 -7.04 -9.38 4.24
CA ASP A 47 -5.72 -8.76 4.10
C ASP A 47 -5.24 -8.01 5.36
N LEU A 48 -6.16 -7.64 6.26
CA LEU A 48 -5.83 -7.01 7.53
C LEU A 48 -5.44 -8.02 8.63
N PHE A 49 -5.49 -9.32 8.32
CA PHE A 49 -5.12 -10.41 9.23
C PHE A 49 -3.80 -11.08 8.86
N LEU A 50 -2.96 -10.42 8.06
CA LEU A 50 -1.59 -10.86 7.80
C LEU A 50 -0.79 -10.95 9.10
N GLU A 51 -0.20 -12.11 9.36
CA GLU A 51 0.66 -12.37 10.52
C GLU A 51 2.15 -12.38 10.13
N THR A 52 3.04 -12.17 11.10
CA THR A 52 4.49 -12.21 10.87
C THR A 52 4.98 -13.60 10.43
N THR A 53 4.25 -14.65 10.79
CA THR A 53 4.46 -16.05 10.38
C THR A 53 4.09 -16.30 8.91
N ASP A 54 3.41 -15.36 8.26
CA ASP A 54 3.05 -15.44 6.84
C ASP A 54 4.15 -14.88 5.93
N LEU A 55 5.11 -14.15 6.50
CA LEU A 55 6.12 -13.44 5.72
C LEU A 55 7.12 -14.41 5.08
N PRO A 56 7.55 -14.14 3.83
CA PRO A 56 8.57 -14.94 3.17
C PRO A 56 9.96 -14.71 3.77
N CYS A 57 10.88 -15.61 3.42
CA CYS A 57 12.31 -15.33 3.59
C CYS A 57 12.76 -14.36 2.50
N TRP A 58 13.40 -13.26 2.91
CA TRP A 58 13.92 -12.23 2.00
C TRP A 58 15.33 -12.56 1.53
N ARG A 59 15.66 -12.20 0.29
CA ARG A 59 16.99 -12.31 -0.30
C ARG A 59 17.55 -10.93 -0.63
N HIS A 60 18.88 -10.87 -0.71
CA HIS A 60 19.58 -9.66 -1.09
C HIS A 60 19.15 -9.16 -2.48
N GLY A 61 18.89 -7.86 -2.59
CA GLY A 61 18.47 -7.20 -3.82
C GLY A 61 16.99 -7.37 -4.20
N GLU A 62 16.18 -8.04 -3.38
CA GLU A 62 14.73 -8.11 -3.59
C GLU A 62 14.04 -6.78 -3.28
N TRP A 63 12.81 -6.64 -3.79
CA TRP A 63 11.97 -5.46 -3.58
C TRP A 63 10.67 -5.84 -2.88
N LEU A 64 10.26 -5.02 -1.91
CA LEU A 64 8.96 -5.07 -1.27
C LEU A 64 8.19 -3.80 -1.62
N HIS A 65 6.96 -3.96 -2.13
CA HIS A 65 6.05 -2.84 -2.35
C HIS A 65 4.87 -2.91 -1.36
N LEU A 66 4.55 -1.78 -0.72
CA LEU A 66 3.47 -1.66 0.27
C LEU A 66 2.63 -0.41 0.04
N CYS A 67 1.35 -0.53 0.38
CA CYS A 67 0.41 0.60 0.47
C CYS A 67 -0.07 0.80 1.91
N SER A 68 -0.59 1.98 2.24
CA SER A 68 -0.99 2.31 3.62
C SER A 68 -2.12 1.43 4.18
N ILE A 69 -2.94 0.79 3.35
CA ILE A 69 -4.02 -0.11 3.83
C ILE A 69 -3.48 -1.24 4.70
N ALA A 70 -2.31 -1.81 4.38
CA ALA A 70 -1.66 -2.84 5.20
C ALA A 70 -1.26 -2.33 6.60
N LEU A 71 -1.17 -1.02 6.77
CA LEU A 71 -0.86 -0.36 8.04
C LEU A 71 -2.11 0.05 8.82
N SER A 72 -3.31 -0.11 8.25
CA SER A 72 -4.55 0.47 8.82
C SER A 72 -5.01 -0.21 10.10
N ALA A 73 -4.73 -1.51 10.29
CA ALA A 73 -5.17 -2.29 11.45
C ALA A 73 -4.15 -3.37 11.85
N GLU A 74 -4.24 -3.82 13.10
CA GLU A 74 -3.54 -5.02 13.58
C GLU A 74 -4.32 -6.29 13.20
N PRO A 75 -3.65 -7.43 12.95
CA PRO A 75 -2.20 -7.65 13.04
C PRO A 75 -1.39 -7.19 11.81
N SER A 76 -2.05 -6.85 10.69
CA SER A 76 -1.38 -6.54 9.43
C SER A 76 -0.35 -5.41 9.55
N ARG A 77 -0.62 -4.37 10.36
CA ARG A 77 0.32 -3.26 10.60
C ARG A 77 1.66 -3.75 11.17
N THR A 78 1.62 -4.55 12.22
CA THR A 78 2.85 -5.13 12.81
C THR A 78 3.59 -5.98 11.78
N SER A 79 2.86 -6.80 11.02
CA SER A 79 3.44 -7.68 9.99
C SER A 79 4.08 -6.89 8.84
N ALA A 80 3.43 -5.81 8.39
CA ALA A 80 3.92 -4.94 7.33
C ALA A 80 5.22 -4.22 7.75
N PHE A 81 5.27 -3.64 8.94
CA PHE A 81 6.52 -3.03 9.43
C PHE A 81 7.62 -4.06 9.65
N THR A 82 7.27 -5.26 10.13
CA THR A 82 8.22 -6.37 10.25
C THR A 82 8.80 -6.74 8.88
N ALA A 83 7.97 -6.80 7.84
CA ALA A 83 8.39 -7.07 6.47
C ALA A 83 9.36 -5.99 5.94
N MET A 84 9.03 -4.71 6.13
CA MET A 84 9.88 -3.58 5.73
C MET A 84 11.25 -3.63 6.40
N THR A 85 11.30 -3.90 7.71
CA THR A 85 12.58 -4.02 8.43
C THR A 85 13.35 -5.26 7.99
N ALA A 86 12.68 -6.41 7.85
CA ALA A 86 13.30 -7.68 7.51
C ALA A 86 13.93 -7.66 6.11
N ILE A 87 13.25 -7.11 5.10
CA ILE A 87 13.82 -7.03 3.75
C ILE A 87 15.03 -6.09 3.69
N ARG A 88 15.00 -4.96 4.40
CA ARG A 88 16.15 -4.05 4.49
C ARG A 88 17.35 -4.71 5.16
N HIS A 89 17.11 -5.46 6.24
CA HIS A 89 18.18 -6.24 6.89
C HIS A 89 18.77 -7.32 5.97
N ALA A 90 17.98 -7.87 5.05
CA ALA A 90 18.45 -8.81 4.04
C ALA A 90 19.20 -8.15 2.87
N GLY A 91 19.31 -6.81 2.84
CA GLY A 91 19.92 -6.06 1.75
C GLY A 91 19.01 -5.89 0.53
N GLY A 92 17.69 -5.94 0.73
CA GLY A 92 16.70 -5.54 -0.28
C GLY A 92 16.22 -4.10 -0.11
N PHE A 93 15.18 -3.75 -0.85
CA PHE A 93 14.66 -2.39 -0.97
C PHE A 93 13.16 -2.32 -0.72
N VAL A 94 12.68 -1.16 -0.28
CA VAL A 94 11.27 -0.89 0.02
C VAL A 94 10.73 0.20 -0.89
N SER A 95 9.67 -0.13 -1.62
CA SER A 95 8.82 0.83 -2.33
C SER A 95 7.53 1.04 -1.54
N PHE A 96 7.14 2.30 -1.35
CA PHE A 96 5.93 2.65 -0.62
C PHE A 96 5.05 3.62 -1.43
N ASP A 97 3.77 3.28 -1.60
CA ASP A 97 2.74 4.15 -2.17
C ASP A 97 1.66 4.38 -1.10
N PRO A 98 1.59 5.53 -0.43
CA PRO A 98 0.60 5.77 0.62
C PRO A 98 -0.82 5.40 0.18
N ASN A 99 -1.23 5.78 -1.03
CA ASN A 99 -2.55 5.49 -1.61
C ASN A 99 -3.66 5.58 -0.56
N ILE A 100 -3.75 6.74 0.10
CA ILE A 100 -4.48 6.90 1.37
C ILE A 100 -5.98 6.59 1.17
N ARG A 101 -6.56 5.84 2.10
CA ARG A 101 -8.00 5.56 2.20
C ARG A 101 -8.44 5.83 3.63
N GLU A 102 -8.75 7.09 3.91
CA GLU A 102 -9.03 7.61 5.27
C GLU A 102 -10.10 6.81 6.00
N ASP A 103 -11.16 6.40 5.28
CA ASP A 103 -12.27 5.59 5.79
C ASP A 103 -11.86 4.26 6.44
N LEU A 104 -10.65 3.76 6.16
CA LEU A 104 -10.14 2.50 6.72
C LEU A 104 -9.37 2.71 8.03
N TRP A 105 -9.11 3.95 8.42
CA TRP A 105 -8.37 4.31 9.61
C TRP A 105 -9.31 4.74 10.72
N GLN A 106 -9.04 4.25 11.93
CA GLN A 106 -9.82 4.61 13.12
C GLN A 106 -9.48 6.01 13.63
N ASP A 107 -8.26 6.46 13.36
CA ASP A 107 -7.69 7.68 13.91
C ASP A 107 -6.70 8.30 12.91
N GLU A 108 -6.87 9.59 12.65
CA GLU A 108 -6.03 10.33 11.71
C GLU A 108 -4.61 10.50 12.25
N HIS A 109 -4.45 10.67 13.56
CA HIS A 109 -3.12 10.79 14.17
C HIS A 109 -2.32 9.49 14.00
N LEU A 110 -2.96 8.33 14.12
CA LEU A 110 -2.39 7.02 13.88
C LEU A 110 -1.99 6.82 12.43
N LEU A 111 -2.84 7.24 11.48
CA LEU A 111 -2.49 7.27 10.05
C LEU A 111 -1.19 8.05 9.84
N ARG A 112 -1.10 9.27 10.38
CA ARG A 112 0.08 10.14 10.27
C ARG A 112 1.34 9.47 10.84
N LEU A 113 1.22 8.83 12.00
CA LEU A 113 2.32 8.13 12.67
C LEU A 113 2.83 6.97 11.80
N CYS A 114 1.91 6.13 11.32
CA CYS A 114 2.24 4.99 10.46
C CYS A 114 2.87 5.43 9.14
N LEU A 115 2.33 6.47 8.49
CA LEU A 115 2.91 7.00 7.25
C LEU A 115 4.33 7.53 7.48
N ARG A 116 4.57 8.31 8.55
CA ARG A 116 5.92 8.80 8.87
C ARG A 116 6.90 7.66 9.08
N GLN A 117 6.51 6.62 9.82
CA GLN A 117 7.35 5.44 10.03
C GLN A 117 7.62 4.69 8.72
N ALA A 118 6.60 4.50 7.88
CA ALA A 118 6.76 3.83 6.59
C ALA A 118 7.70 4.61 5.65
N LEU A 119 7.59 5.94 5.62
CA LEU A 119 8.48 6.80 4.83
C LEU A 119 9.94 6.72 5.28
N GLN A 120 10.20 6.59 6.60
CA GLN A 120 11.57 6.38 7.11
C GLN A 120 12.15 5.03 6.70
N LEU A 121 11.29 4.05 6.42
CA LEU A 121 11.67 2.70 6.00
C LEU A 121 11.67 2.52 4.48
N ALA A 122 11.13 3.45 3.70
CA ALA A 122 11.08 3.36 2.25
C ALA A 122 12.38 3.83 1.59
N ASP A 123 12.77 3.18 0.50
CA ASP A 123 13.83 3.62 -0.42
C ASP A 123 13.24 4.39 -1.61
N VAL A 124 12.01 4.05 -2.01
CA VAL A 124 11.25 4.76 -3.05
C VAL A 124 9.85 5.05 -2.54
N VAL A 125 9.42 6.31 -2.67
CA VAL A 125 8.05 6.73 -2.33
C VAL A 125 7.37 7.27 -3.58
N LYS A 126 6.19 6.75 -3.90
CA LYS A 126 5.33 7.31 -4.96
C LYS A 126 4.15 8.01 -4.30
N LEU A 127 3.92 9.27 -4.68
CA LEU A 127 2.82 10.11 -4.18
C LEU A 127 1.99 10.62 -5.36
N SER A 128 0.69 10.76 -5.17
CA SER A 128 -0.10 11.64 -6.04
C SER A 128 0.19 13.12 -5.73
N GLU A 129 -0.20 14.03 -6.63
CA GLU A 129 -0.10 15.47 -6.38
C GLU A 129 -0.92 15.90 -5.16
N GLU A 130 -2.11 15.32 -4.99
CA GLU A 130 -2.99 15.55 -3.83
C GLU A 130 -2.34 15.09 -2.52
N GLU A 131 -1.74 13.90 -2.50
CA GLU A 131 -1.04 13.37 -1.32
C GLU A 131 0.21 14.20 -0.99
N TRP A 132 0.93 14.65 -2.02
CA TRP A 132 2.08 15.54 -1.87
C TRP A 132 1.67 16.89 -1.26
N LEU A 133 0.60 17.51 -1.76
CA LEU A 133 0.08 18.77 -1.25
C LEU A 133 -0.36 18.60 0.20
N LYS A 134 -1.15 17.56 0.49
CA LYS A 134 -1.59 17.21 1.85
C LYS A 134 -0.41 17.08 2.81
N TRP A 135 0.69 16.49 2.34
CA TRP A 135 1.89 16.40 3.16
C TRP A 135 2.50 17.75 3.52
N HIS A 136 2.53 18.69 2.58
CA HIS A 136 3.09 20.03 2.80
C HIS A 136 2.18 20.92 3.65
N THR A 137 0.87 20.73 3.57
CA THR A 137 -0.11 21.58 4.26
C THR A 137 -0.49 21.03 5.63
N GLU A 138 -0.56 19.71 5.80
CA GLU A 138 -1.20 19.09 6.97
C GLU A 138 -0.27 18.17 7.78
N PHE A 139 0.74 17.57 7.15
CA PHE A 139 1.63 16.58 7.79
C PHE A 139 3.03 17.10 8.14
N GLY A 140 3.42 18.28 7.63
CA GLY A 140 4.71 18.94 7.88
C GLY A 140 5.80 18.60 6.85
N HIS A 141 6.90 19.35 6.79
CA HIS A 141 7.93 19.20 5.75
C HIS A 141 8.54 17.79 5.67
N LEU A 142 8.47 17.16 4.49
CA LEU A 142 9.40 16.10 4.09
C LEU A 142 10.71 16.75 3.67
N ASN A 143 11.84 16.22 4.17
CA ASN A 143 13.13 16.62 3.62
C ASN A 143 13.18 16.16 2.16
N ARG A 144 13.38 17.11 1.24
CA ARG A 144 13.40 16.92 -0.22
C ARG A 144 14.43 15.91 -0.77
N GLY A 145 15.25 15.28 0.09
CA GLY A 145 16.45 14.55 -0.30
C GLY A 145 16.23 13.27 -1.11
N ASP A 146 15.08 12.61 -0.97
CA ASP A 146 14.90 11.23 -1.46
C ASP A 146 13.75 11.07 -2.47
N MET A 147 13.19 12.17 -2.99
CA MET A 147 11.99 12.11 -3.82
C MET A 147 12.30 12.16 -5.32
N LEU A 148 12.03 11.04 -6.01
CA LEU A 148 11.90 11.02 -7.46
C LEU A 148 10.48 11.50 -7.82
N THR A 149 10.36 12.74 -8.28
CA THR A 149 9.10 13.22 -8.88
C THR A 149 9.01 12.69 -10.31
N SER A 150 7.99 11.88 -10.60
CA SER A 150 7.81 11.24 -11.91
C SER A 150 7.23 12.18 -12.98
N GLU A 151 7.43 13.50 -12.89
CA GLU A 151 6.87 14.46 -13.84
C GLU A 151 7.43 14.31 -15.27
N GLN A 152 8.48 13.50 -15.47
CA GLN A 152 9.12 13.36 -16.78
C GLN A 152 8.80 12.06 -17.54
N HIS A 153 8.02 11.14 -16.99
CA HIS A 153 7.62 9.91 -17.71
C HIS A 153 6.11 9.71 -17.64
N ARG A 154 5.38 10.60 -18.31
CA ARG A 154 3.99 10.35 -18.70
C ARG A 154 4.02 9.21 -19.71
N CYS A 155 3.91 7.97 -19.23
CA CYS A 155 3.65 6.84 -20.10
C CYS A 155 2.23 7.02 -20.64
N SER A 156 2.14 7.52 -21.87
CA SER A 156 0.90 7.62 -22.63
C SER A 156 0.38 6.21 -22.94
N ASN A 157 -0.18 5.52 -21.96
CA ASN A 157 -0.96 4.30 -22.19
C ASN A 157 -2.41 4.54 -21.78
N GLU A 158 -3.16 4.93 -22.80
CA GLU A 158 -4.54 4.58 -23.11
C GLU A 158 -5.51 4.36 -21.93
N LYS A 159 -6.42 5.33 -21.82
CA LYS A 159 -7.83 5.11 -21.51
C LYS A 159 -8.37 3.92 -22.31
N LYS A 160 -8.31 2.70 -21.78
CA LYS A 160 -9.26 1.65 -22.16
C LYS A 160 -10.45 1.75 -21.22
N LYS A 161 -11.48 2.42 -21.75
CA LYS A 161 -12.87 2.32 -21.31
C LYS A 161 -13.23 0.84 -21.24
N PHE A 162 -13.69 0.39 -20.08
CA PHE A 162 -14.71 -0.64 -19.98
C PHE A 162 -15.98 0.05 -19.50
#